data_AF-A0A9N9E7X2-F1
#
_entry.id   AF-A0A9N9E7X2-F1
#
_cell.length_a   1.000
_cell.length_b   1.000
_cell.length_c   1.000
_cell.angle_alpha   90.00
_cell.angle_beta   90.00
_cell.angle_gamma   90.00
#
_symmetry.space_group_name_H-M   'P 1'
#
loop_
_entity.id
_entity.type
_entity.pdbx_description
1 polymer ?
#
loop_
_entity_poly.entity_id
_entity_poly.type
_entity_poly.pdbx_seq_one_letter_code
_entity_poly.pdbx_strand_id
1 'polypeptide(L)'
;EEKFGDNKKQTSMREDYTILKKAFKKELSKPGEDYVDAFLNHLDGCAKVWRPNKFYSPYTSLVQASGTGKSRLLRELATEKDVLVIYICLRKSGWHGYPNRSTIADYLTKEAHDETYYMGFLSALFRVCKEFLEQLKIQYSGKICGHMFDILISDSNDTEL
;
A
#
# COMPACT_ATOMS: atom_id res chain seq x y z
N GLU A 1 -30.30 -8.45 27.09
CA GLU A 1 -29.02 -8.00 27.67
C GLU A 1 -27.82 -8.13 26.69
N GLU A 2 -27.99 -7.90 25.38
CA GLU A 2 -26.91 -8.12 24.39
C GLU A 2 -26.00 -6.92 24.08
N LYS A 3 -26.21 -5.75 24.72
CA LYS A 3 -25.47 -4.52 24.36
C LYS A 3 -24.10 -4.34 25.05
N PHE A 4 -23.78 -5.15 26.06
CA PHE A 4 -22.55 -4.96 26.85
C PHE A 4 -21.33 -5.70 26.28
N GLY A 5 -21.55 -6.81 25.54
CA GLY A 5 -20.48 -7.61 24.91
C GLY A 5 -19.90 -6.97 23.65
N ASP A 6 -20.73 -6.31 22.85
CA ASP A 6 -20.31 -5.67 21.59
C ASP A 6 -19.45 -4.43 21.81
N ASN A 7 -19.76 -3.61 22.83
CA ASN A 7 -18.99 -2.42 23.14
C ASN A 7 -17.55 -2.75 23.60
N LYS A 8 -17.35 -3.81 24.39
CA LYS A 8 -16.00 -4.25 24.80
C LYS A 8 -15.19 -4.81 23.63
N LYS A 9 -15.81 -5.60 22.74
CA LYS A 9 -15.16 -6.11 21.52
C LYS A 9 -14.78 -4.99 20.55
N GLN A 10 -15.66 -4.01 20.33
CA GLN A 10 -15.35 -2.85 19.48
C GLN A 10 -14.23 -1.98 20.05
N THR A 11 -14.20 -1.79 21.38
CA THR A 11 -13.16 -0.99 22.03
C THR A 11 -11.79 -1.67 21.92
N SER A 12 -11.69 -2.96 22.23
CA SER A 12 -10.44 -3.75 22.08
C SER A 12 -9.94 -3.79 20.63
N MET A 13 -10.84 -3.93 19.65
CA MET A 13 -10.46 -3.96 18.24
C MET A 13 -9.93 -2.60 17.73
N ARG A 14 -10.46 -1.48 18.25
CA ARG A 14 -9.95 -0.13 17.93
C ARG A 14 -8.57 0.13 18.55
N GLU A 15 -8.34 -0.39 19.76
CA GLU A 15 -7.05 -0.31 20.44
C GLU A 15 -5.97 -1.09 19.66
N ASP A 16 -6.26 -2.33 19.26
CA ASP A 16 -5.35 -3.15 18.45
C ASP A 16 -4.99 -2.49 17.12
N TYR A 17 -5.99 -1.91 16.44
CA TYR A 17 -5.77 -1.18 15.18
C TYR A 17 -4.83 0.02 15.36
N THR A 18 -5.02 0.79 16.43
CA THR A 18 -4.19 1.96 16.75
C THR A 18 -2.75 1.54 17.04
N ILE A 19 -2.54 0.46 17.78
CA ILE A 19 -1.22 -0.10 18.08
C ILE A 19 -0.54 -0.55 16.79
N LEU A 20 -1.23 -1.30 15.94
CA LEU A 20 -0.69 -1.78 14.66
C LEU A 20 -0.30 -0.62 13.74
N LYS A 21 -1.13 0.42 13.65
CA LYS A 21 -0.84 1.62 12.88
C LYS A 21 0.39 2.37 13.40
N LYS A 22 0.50 2.54 14.71
CA LYS A 22 1.69 3.16 15.34
C LYS A 22 2.95 2.34 15.08
N ALA A 23 2.88 1.03 15.26
CA ALA A 23 3.99 0.12 14.98
C ALA A 23 4.41 0.18 13.50
N PHE A 24 3.45 0.28 12.58
CA PHE A 24 3.71 0.38 11.15
C PHE A 24 4.39 1.69 10.74
N LYS A 25 4.18 2.81 11.46
CA LYS A 25 4.82 4.09 11.15
C LYS A 25 6.17 4.29 11.86
N LYS A 26 6.41 3.58 12.96
CA LYS A 26 7.63 3.69 13.77
C LYS A 26 8.88 3.39 12.94
N GLU A 27 9.93 4.20 13.05
CA GLU A 27 11.21 3.95 12.38
C GLU A 27 11.77 2.56 12.74
N LEU A 28 12.32 1.85 11.75
CA LEU A 28 12.78 0.48 11.93
C LEU A 28 14.27 0.50 12.32
N SER A 29 14.60 -0.13 13.44
CA SER A 29 16.00 -0.39 13.79
C SER A 29 16.52 -1.51 12.87
N LYS A 30 17.40 -1.18 11.92
CA LYS A 30 17.93 -2.13 10.93
C LYS A 30 19.12 -2.92 11.50
N PRO A 31 19.01 -4.23 11.70
CA PRO A 31 20.15 -5.05 12.10
C PRO A 31 20.78 -5.67 10.83
N GLY A 32 21.73 -4.97 10.20
CA GLY A 32 22.52 -5.52 9.08
C GLY A 32 22.09 -5.11 7.67
N GLU A 33 22.26 -6.01 6.68
CA GLU A 33 21.98 -5.76 5.25
C GLU A 33 20.60 -5.13 5.03
N ASP A 34 20.56 -4.11 4.17
CA ASP A 34 19.32 -3.39 3.88
C ASP A 34 18.40 -4.28 3.04
N TYR A 35 17.48 -4.98 3.70
CA TYR A 35 16.48 -5.84 3.07
C TYR A 35 15.67 -5.12 1.99
N VAL A 36 15.58 -3.78 2.06
CA VAL A 36 14.95 -2.95 1.03
C VAL A 36 15.78 -2.93 -0.25
N ASP A 37 17.11 -2.85 -0.16
CA ASP A 37 18.00 -2.95 -1.30
C ASP A 37 17.97 -4.35 -1.92
N ALA A 38 18.01 -5.40 -1.09
CA ALA A 38 17.90 -6.76 -1.56
C ALA A 38 16.58 -6.97 -2.34
N PHE A 39 15.47 -6.44 -1.84
CA PHE A 39 14.19 -6.50 -2.52
C PHE A 39 14.17 -5.68 -3.82
N LEU A 40 14.67 -4.44 -3.81
CA LEU A 40 14.74 -3.59 -5.00
C LEU A 40 15.61 -4.21 -6.10
N ASN A 41 16.77 -4.76 -5.74
CA ASN A 41 17.65 -5.47 -6.66
C ASN A 41 16.98 -6.70 -7.28
N HIS A 42 16.17 -7.42 -6.50
CA HIS A 42 15.38 -8.54 -7.01
C HIS A 42 14.30 -8.08 -8.01
N LEU A 43 13.59 -6.98 -7.72
CA LEU A 43 12.61 -6.40 -8.65
C LEU A 43 13.27 -5.95 -9.96
N ASP A 44 14.41 -5.28 -9.88
CA ASP A 44 15.19 -4.84 -11.05
C ASP A 44 15.70 -6.02 -11.87
N GLY A 45 16.19 -7.08 -11.21
CA GLY A 45 16.55 -8.34 -11.86
C GLY A 45 15.39 -8.98 -12.62
N CYS A 46 14.20 -9.04 -12.00
CA CYS A 46 12.98 -9.52 -12.65
C CYS A 46 12.59 -8.67 -13.87
N ALA A 47 12.67 -7.34 -13.74
CA ALA A 47 12.34 -6.42 -14.84
C ALA A 47 13.30 -6.57 -16.03
N LYS A 48 14.59 -6.79 -15.79
CA LYS A 48 15.61 -6.97 -16.84
C LYS A 48 15.42 -8.24 -17.68
N VAL A 49 14.89 -9.31 -17.08
CA VAL A 49 14.65 -10.58 -17.78
C VAL A 49 13.24 -10.67 -18.37
N TRP A 50 12.35 -9.74 -18.04
CA TRP A 50 11.02 -9.68 -18.62
C TRP A 50 11.10 -9.42 -20.13
N ARG A 51 10.30 -10.18 -20.88
CA ARG A 51 10.20 -10.12 -22.33
C ARG A 51 8.72 -10.00 -22.72
N PRO A 52 8.28 -8.89 -23.35
CA PRO A 52 6.87 -8.65 -23.63
C PRO A 52 6.27 -9.63 -24.65
N ASN A 53 7.11 -10.27 -25.47
CA ASN A 53 6.68 -11.32 -26.40
C ASN A 53 6.44 -12.69 -25.72
N LYS A 54 6.87 -12.86 -24.46
CA LYS A 54 6.79 -14.12 -23.73
C LYS A 54 5.89 -14.03 -22.49
N PHE A 55 5.82 -12.85 -21.87
CA PHE A 55 5.09 -12.65 -20.63
C PHE A 55 4.20 -11.42 -20.74
N TYR A 56 2.97 -11.53 -20.24
CA TYR A 56 1.98 -10.45 -20.28
C TYR A 56 2.47 -9.17 -19.58
N SER A 57 3.15 -9.29 -18.43
CA SER A 57 3.61 -8.17 -17.60
C SER A 57 4.68 -8.66 -16.60
N PRO A 58 5.58 -7.79 -16.08
CA PRO A 58 6.57 -8.17 -15.07
C PRO A 58 5.97 -8.34 -13.67
N TYR A 59 5.05 -9.30 -13.51
CA TYR A 59 4.43 -9.59 -12.21
C TYR A 59 5.37 -10.35 -11.27
N THR A 60 5.30 -10.00 -9.99
CA THR A 60 5.95 -10.73 -8.89
C THR A 60 4.96 -10.96 -7.75
N SER A 61 5.26 -11.92 -6.89
CA SER A 61 4.42 -12.26 -5.73
C SER A 61 5.28 -12.37 -4.47
N LEU A 62 4.90 -11.62 -3.43
CA LEU A 62 5.50 -11.70 -2.10
C LEU A 62 4.58 -12.48 -1.16
N VAL A 63 4.91 -13.74 -0.90
CA VAL A 63 4.09 -14.67 -0.10
C VAL A 63 4.75 -14.93 1.25
N GLN A 64 4.13 -14.44 2.32
CA GLN A 64 4.59 -14.65 3.71
C GLN A 64 3.42 -14.60 4.69
N ALA A 65 3.58 -15.18 5.89
CA ALA A 65 2.60 -15.12 6.97
C ALA A 65 2.21 -13.67 7.36
N SER A 66 1.05 -13.46 7.98
CA SER A 66 0.64 -12.13 8.46
C SER A 66 1.63 -11.58 9.50
N GLY A 67 1.77 -10.26 9.60
CA GLY A 67 2.66 -9.60 10.58
C GLY A 67 4.16 -9.67 10.27
N THR A 68 4.59 -10.36 9.21
CA THR A 68 6.02 -10.50 8.82
C THR A 68 6.62 -9.27 8.13
N GLY A 69 5.85 -8.18 7.97
CA GLY A 69 6.38 -6.93 7.42
C GLY A 69 6.21 -6.74 5.91
N LYS A 70 5.41 -7.52 5.19
CA LYS A 70 5.17 -7.32 3.74
C LYS A 70 4.76 -5.89 3.36
N SER A 71 3.68 -5.37 3.95
CA SER A 71 3.24 -3.99 3.68
C SER A 71 4.26 -2.97 4.16
N ARG A 72 5.06 -3.33 5.18
CA ARG A 72 6.11 -2.46 5.73
C ARG A 72 7.31 -2.37 4.78
N LEU A 73 7.69 -3.48 4.15
CA LEU A 73 8.70 -3.51 3.09
C LEU A 73 8.31 -2.60 1.93
N LEU A 74 7.03 -2.64 1.50
CA LEU A 74 6.54 -1.75 0.45
C LEU A 74 6.56 -0.28 0.85
N ARG A 75 6.27 0.02 2.13
CA ARG A 75 6.45 1.37 2.68
C ARG A 75 7.89 1.81 2.60
N GLU A 76 8.82 1.00 3.10
CA GLU A 76 10.25 1.34 3.08
C GLU A 76 10.80 1.48 1.67
N LEU A 77 10.29 0.69 0.72
CA LEU A 77 10.63 0.88 -0.69
C LEU A 77 10.24 2.30 -1.18
N ALA A 78 9.05 2.78 -0.80
CA ALA A 78 8.58 4.12 -1.15
C ALA A 78 9.27 5.24 -0.37
N THR A 79 9.49 5.08 0.93
CA THR A 79 10.09 6.11 1.79
C THR A 79 11.61 6.14 1.69
N GLU A 80 12.28 5.00 1.57
CA GLU A 80 13.74 4.95 1.60
C GLU A 80 14.38 5.06 0.23
N LYS A 81 13.80 4.37 -0.76
CA LYS A 81 14.33 4.29 -2.13
C LYS A 81 13.59 5.21 -3.11
N ASP A 82 12.61 5.97 -2.62
CA ASP A 82 11.78 6.92 -3.39
C ASP A 82 11.14 6.29 -4.64
N VAL A 83 10.73 5.03 -4.52
CA VAL A 83 10.01 4.30 -5.57
C VAL A 83 8.53 4.62 -5.47
N LEU A 84 7.89 4.94 -6.60
CA LEU A 84 6.44 5.11 -6.64
C LEU A 84 5.74 3.79 -6.35
N VAL A 85 5.04 3.71 -5.22
CA VAL A 85 4.24 2.53 -4.84
C VAL A 85 2.78 2.93 -4.71
N ILE A 86 1.96 2.46 -5.65
CA ILE A 86 0.50 2.61 -5.57
C ILE A 86 -0.06 1.44 -4.77
N TYR A 87 -0.24 1.64 -3.46
CA TYR A 87 -0.72 0.59 -2.57
C TYR A 87 -2.24 0.41 -2.68
N ILE A 88 -2.68 -0.81 -3.01
CA ILE A 88 -4.09 -1.18 -3.10
C ILE A 88 -4.35 -2.42 -2.24
N CYS A 89 -5.11 -2.26 -1.16
CA CYS A 89 -5.51 -3.36 -0.29
C CYS A 89 -6.87 -3.92 -0.71
N LEU A 90 -6.87 -5.10 -1.33
CA LEU A 90 -8.08 -5.79 -1.81
C LEU A 90 -8.78 -6.65 -0.74
N ARG A 91 -8.48 -6.48 0.55
CA ARG A 91 -9.06 -7.26 1.65
C ARG A 91 -10.59 -7.20 1.61
N LYS A 92 -11.29 -8.33 1.77
CA LYS A 92 -12.77 -8.40 1.77
C LYS A 92 -13.42 -7.31 2.63
N SER A 93 -14.52 -6.73 2.14
CA SER A 93 -15.28 -5.70 2.87
C SER A 93 -15.77 -6.22 4.23
N GLY A 94 -15.75 -5.36 5.24
CA GLY A 94 -16.10 -5.69 6.63
C GLY A 94 -15.00 -6.37 7.43
N TRP A 95 -13.81 -6.64 6.85
CA TRP A 95 -12.69 -7.23 7.59
C TRP A 95 -11.74 -6.16 8.16
N HIS A 96 -11.38 -6.33 9.42
CA HIS A 96 -10.53 -5.40 10.17
C HIS A 96 -9.03 -5.73 10.07
N GLY A 97 -8.19 -4.77 10.44
CA GLY A 97 -6.73 -4.90 10.51
C GLY A 97 -6.00 -3.82 9.71
N TYR A 98 -4.68 -3.72 9.89
CA TYR A 98 -3.87 -2.70 9.24
C TYR A 98 -2.92 -3.32 8.19
N PRO A 99 -2.80 -2.75 6.98
CA PRO A 99 -3.53 -1.59 6.45
C PRO A 99 -5.03 -1.84 6.20
N ASN A 100 -5.83 -0.77 6.15
CA ASN A 100 -7.25 -0.85 5.81
C ASN A 100 -7.47 -1.25 4.33
N ARG A 101 -8.69 -1.72 4.02
CA ARG A 101 -9.11 -1.93 2.62
C ARG A 101 -9.11 -0.58 1.90
N SER A 102 -8.55 -0.53 0.70
CA SER A 102 -8.53 0.71 -0.10
C SER A 102 -9.92 0.98 -0.66
N THR A 103 -10.34 2.26 -0.68
CA THR A 103 -11.61 2.69 -1.31
C THR A 103 -11.75 2.23 -2.75
N ILE A 104 -10.63 2.20 -3.48
CA ILE A 104 -10.57 1.80 -4.87
C ILE A 104 -10.74 0.28 -5.10
N ALA A 105 -10.62 -0.53 -4.04
CA ALA A 105 -10.70 -1.99 -4.15
C ALA A 105 -12.08 -2.44 -4.67
N ASP A 106 -13.14 -1.70 -4.34
CA ASP A 106 -14.49 -2.00 -4.80
C ASP A 106 -14.64 -1.85 -6.33
N TYR A 107 -13.99 -0.86 -6.94
CA TYR A 107 -13.98 -0.69 -8.39
C TYR A 107 -13.24 -1.83 -9.10
N LEU A 108 -12.30 -2.49 -8.40
CA LEU A 108 -11.52 -3.59 -8.95
C LEU A 108 -12.18 -4.97 -8.72
N THR A 109 -13.02 -5.12 -7.69
CA THR A 109 -13.49 -6.44 -7.24
C THR A 109 -15.01 -6.66 -7.25
N LYS A 110 -15.84 -5.63 -7.48
CA LYS A 110 -17.31 -5.79 -7.43
C LYS A 110 -17.86 -6.59 -8.61
N GLU A 111 -17.48 -6.21 -9.82
CA GLU A 111 -17.93 -6.86 -11.05
C GLU A 111 -16.75 -7.01 -12.01
N ALA A 112 -16.82 -8.05 -12.84
CA ALA A 112 -15.88 -8.20 -13.95
C ALA A 112 -16.27 -7.19 -15.04
N HIS A 113 -15.31 -6.40 -15.47
CA HIS A 113 -15.49 -5.44 -16.57
C HIS A 113 -14.64 -5.84 -17.77
N ASP A 114 -14.84 -5.16 -18.90
CA ASP A 114 -14.04 -5.37 -20.10
C ASP A 114 -12.65 -4.71 -19.97
N GLU A 115 -11.78 -4.99 -20.93
CA GLU A 115 -10.44 -4.40 -20.98
C GLU A 115 -10.49 -2.86 -21.03
N THR A 116 -11.46 -2.31 -21.78
CA THR A 116 -11.66 -0.86 -21.91
C THR A 116 -11.85 -0.18 -20.56
N TYR A 117 -12.69 -0.76 -19.70
CA TYR A 117 -12.92 -0.26 -18.35
C TYR A 117 -11.64 -0.21 -17.52
N TYR A 118 -10.88 -1.32 -17.48
CA TYR A 118 -9.63 -1.38 -16.71
C TYR A 118 -8.55 -0.46 -17.28
N MET A 119 -8.48 -0.32 -18.60
CA MET A 119 -7.56 0.63 -19.25
C MET A 119 -7.92 2.07 -18.93
N GLY A 120 -9.21 2.43 -18.95
CA GLY A 120 -9.69 3.74 -18.53
C GLY A 120 -9.38 4.02 -17.06
N PHE A 121 -9.62 3.04 -16.19
CA PHE A 121 -9.29 3.10 -14.78
C PHE A 121 -7.79 3.33 -14.53
N LEU A 122 -6.92 2.50 -15.13
CA LEU A 122 -5.47 2.63 -14.98
C LEU A 122 -4.97 3.96 -15.52
N SER A 123 -5.51 4.41 -16.66
CA SER A 123 -5.17 5.71 -17.24
C SER A 123 -5.54 6.86 -16.29
N ALA A 124 -6.73 6.83 -15.71
CA ALA A 124 -7.17 7.83 -14.74
C ALA A 124 -6.31 7.80 -13.47
N LEU A 125 -6.03 6.61 -12.93
CA LEU A 125 -5.18 6.40 -11.77
C LEU A 125 -3.78 6.98 -11.99
N PHE A 126 -3.13 6.63 -13.10
CA PHE A 126 -1.80 7.13 -13.42
C PHE A 126 -1.78 8.63 -13.71
N ARG A 127 -2.83 9.18 -14.33
CA ARG A 127 -2.96 10.64 -14.51
C ARG A 127 -3.01 11.36 -13.17
N VAL A 128 -3.88 10.93 -12.26
CA VAL A 128 -3.98 11.51 -10.91
C VAL A 128 -2.66 11.37 -10.14
N CYS A 129 -2.02 10.20 -10.21
CA CYS A 129 -0.72 9.97 -9.57
C CYS A 129 0.35 10.94 -10.12
N LYS A 130 0.38 11.14 -11.44
CA LYS A 130 1.31 12.07 -12.08
C LYS A 130 1.09 13.51 -11.60
N GLU A 131 -0.15 14.00 -11.69
CA GLU A 131 -0.51 15.36 -11.27
C GLU A 131 -0.17 15.58 -9.78
N PHE A 132 -0.47 14.60 -8.93
CA PHE A 132 -0.16 14.66 -7.51
C PHE A 132 1.34 14.69 -7.23
N LEU A 133 2.13 13.85 -7.91
CA LEU A 133 3.59 13.87 -7.78
C LEU A 133 4.19 15.20 -8.25
N GLU A 134 3.65 15.79 -9.33
CA GLU A 134 4.07 17.12 -9.82
C GLU A 134 3.78 18.22 -8.79
N GLN A 135 2.62 18.18 -8.14
CA GLN A 135 2.28 19.11 -7.05
C GLN A 135 3.21 18.94 -5.84
N LEU A 136 3.47 17.69 -5.42
CA LEU A 136 4.36 17.43 -4.29
C LEU A 136 5.81 17.84 -4.58
N LYS A 137 6.28 17.75 -5.82
CA LYS A 137 7.60 18.25 -6.24
C LYS A 137 7.75 19.76 -6.04
N ILE A 138 6.66 20.51 -6.20
CA ILE A 138 6.66 21.97 -6.00
C ILE A 138 6.73 22.29 -4.49
N GLN A 139 6.08 21.46 -3.66
CA GLN A 139 5.91 21.73 -2.23
C GLN A 139 7.03 21.15 -1.35
N TYR A 140 7.67 20.05 -1.76
CA TYR A 140 8.63 19.31 -0.94
C TYR A 140 9.94 19.04 -1.69
N SER A 141 11.08 19.25 -1.03
CA SER A 141 12.43 19.01 -1.59
C SER A 141 13.02 17.62 -1.25
N GLY A 142 12.17 16.62 -0.95
CA GLY A 142 12.59 15.33 -0.39
C GLY A 142 11.97 14.08 -1.04
N LYS A 143 11.80 13.02 -0.25
CA LYS A 143 11.29 11.69 -0.63
C LYS A 143 9.78 11.70 -0.83
N ILE A 144 9.34 12.16 -1.99
CA ILE A 144 7.94 12.43 -2.34
C ILE A 144 7.11 11.15 -2.39
N CYS A 145 7.68 10.02 -2.82
CA CYS A 145 6.95 8.76 -2.95
C CYS A 145 6.51 8.21 -1.60
N GLY A 146 7.32 8.42 -0.55
CA GLY A 146 6.96 8.06 0.82
C GLY A 146 5.70 8.77 1.32
N HIS A 147 5.60 10.08 1.07
CA HIS A 147 4.42 10.87 1.42
C HIS A 147 3.17 10.38 0.67
N MET A 148 3.31 10.11 -0.63
CA MET A 148 2.21 9.56 -1.42
C MET A 148 1.76 8.20 -0.91
N PHE A 149 2.70 7.32 -0.53
CA PHE A 149 2.38 6.02 0.06
C PHE A 149 1.60 6.16 1.37
N ASP A 150 2.04 7.05 2.26
CA ASP A 150 1.38 7.30 3.54
C ASP A 150 -0.05 7.87 3.37
N ILE A 151 -0.32 8.59 2.28
CA ILE A 151 -1.68 9.04 1.90
C ILE A 151 -2.54 7.88 1.36
N LEU A 152 -1.97 7.02 0.52
CA LEU A 152 -2.73 5.89 -0.04
C LEU A 152 -3.12 4.84 1.02
N ILE A 153 -2.40 4.82 2.14
CA ILE A 153 -2.64 3.92 3.25
C ILE A 153 -3.39 4.59 4.42
N SER A 154 -3.62 5.90 4.35
CA SER A 154 -4.34 6.63 5.39
C SER A 154 -5.82 6.27 5.38
N ASP A 155 -6.42 6.32 6.56
CA ASP A 155 -7.86 6.10 6.72
C ASP A 155 -8.60 7.44 6.56
N SER A 156 -9.87 7.41 6.15
CA SER A 156 -10.68 8.66 6.06
C SER A 156 -10.89 9.32 7.44
N ASN A 157 -10.63 8.59 8.52
CA ASN A 157 -10.65 9.07 9.90
C ASN A 157 -9.30 9.68 10.34
N ASP A 158 -8.30 9.74 9.46
CA ASP A 158 -6.96 10.25 9.76
C ASP A 158 -6.84 11.77 9.55
N THR A 159 -7.96 12.49 9.50
CA THR A 159 -8.05 13.95 9.29
C THR A 159 -7.53 14.82 10.45
N GLU A 160 -6.85 14.22 11.42
CA GLU A 160 -6.04 14.95 12.41
C GLU A 160 -4.55 14.71 12.12
N LEU A 161 -4.01 15.50 11.20
CA LEU A 161 -2.59 15.81 11.07
C LEU A 161 -2.41 17.32 11.12
#